data_AF-A0A2L2YY01-F1
#
_entry.id   AF-A0A2L2YY01-F1
#
_cell.length_a   1.000
_cell.length_b   1.000
_cell.length_c   1.000
_cell.angle_alpha   90.00
_cell.angle_beta   90.00
_cell.angle_gamma   90.00
#
_symmetry.space_group_name_H-M   'P 1'
#
loop_
_entity.id
_entity.type
_entity.pdbx_description
1 polymer ?
#
loop_
_entity_poly.entity_id
_entity_poly.type
_entity_poly.pdbx_seq_one_letter_code
_entity_poly.pdbx_strand_id
1 'polypeptide(L)'
;MKVLILFALFAASQAAVLIGTGASTQYRSQDNHGNYAFGYNEAHPSGATFRKETGSHGVVAGSYGLADADGRQRVVNYVADAAG
;
A
#
# COMPACT_ATOMS: atom_id res chain seq x y z
N MET A 1 -24.61 -7.61 -42.63
CA MET A 1 -23.13 -7.68 -42.53
C MET A 1 -22.49 -6.41 -41.96
N LYS A 2 -22.79 -5.19 -42.48
CA LYS A 2 -22.21 -3.93 -41.97
C LYS A 2 -22.54 -3.61 -40.49
N VAL A 3 -23.75 -3.93 -40.03
CA VAL A 3 -24.20 -3.70 -38.64
C VAL A 3 -23.50 -4.61 -37.62
N LEU A 4 -23.14 -5.84 -38.03
CA LEU A 4 -22.40 -6.79 -37.18
C LEU A 4 -20.94 -6.37 -36.98
N ILE A 5 -20.35 -5.74 -38.00
CA ILE A 5 -18.98 -5.19 -37.93
C ILE A 5 -18.91 -4.01 -36.96
N LEU A 6 -19.94 -3.15 -36.95
CA LEU A 6 -20.03 -2.03 -36.01
C LEU A 6 -20.19 -2.49 -34.55
N PHE A 7 -20.99 -3.53 -34.30
CA PHE A 7 -21.12 -4.13 -32.97
C PHE A 7 -19.81 -4.77 -32.49
N ALA A 8 -19.08 -5.44 -33.38
CA ALA A 8 -17.78 -6.02 -33.05
C ALA A 8 -16.72 -4.96 -32.71
N LEU A 9 -16.71 -3.83 -33.42
CA LEU A 9 -15.81 -2.70 -33.12
C LEU A 9 -16.15 -2.02 -31.80
N PHE A 10 -17.44 -1.87 -31.47
CA PHE A 10 -17.89 -1.29 -30.20
C PHE A 10 -17.60 -2.21 -28.99
N ALA A 11 -17.69 -3.53 -29.17
CA ALA A 11 -17.30 -4.49 -28.15
C ALA A 11 -15.77 -4.54 -27.95
N ALA A 12 -14.98 -4.43 -29.03
CA ALA A 12 -13.52 -4.41 -28.96
C ALA A 12 -12.97 -3.12 -28.31
N SER A 13 -13.65 -1.97 -28.45
CA SER A 13 -13.23 -0.71 -27.82
C SER A 13 -13.43 -0.66 -26.30
N GLN A 14 -14.28 -1.54 -25.76
CA GLN A 14 -14.55 -1.65 -24.32
C GLN A 14 -13.54 -2.55 -23.59
N ALA A 15 -12.60 -3.18 -24.30
CA ALA A 15 -11.50 -3.96 -23.73
C ALA A 15 -10.38 -3.06 -23.17
N ALA A 16 -10.74 -1.96 -22.51
CA ALA A 16 -9.81 -1.16 -21.74
C ALA A 16 -9.44 -1.93 -20.46
N VAL A 17 -8.39 -2.74 -20.59
CA VAL A 17 -7.38 -3.09 -19.58
C VAL A 17 -7.81 -2.77 -18.14
N LEU A 18 -8.57 -3.69 -17.53
CA LEU A 18 -8.83 -3.77 -16.09
C LEU A 18 -7.59 -4.29 -15.32
N ILE A 19 -6.38 -3.85 -15.70
CA ILE A 19 -5.18 -4.19 -14.96
C ILE A 19 -5.05 -3.19 -13.82
N GLY A 20 -5.60 -3.55 -12.66
CA GLY A 20 -5.34 -2.82 -11.42
C GLY A 20 -3.85 -2.91 -11.10
N THR A 21 -3.12 -1.81 -11.26
CA THR A 21 -1.68 -1.74 -10.97
C THR A 21 -1.36 -1.68 -9.49
N GLY A 22 -2.38 -1.74 -8.63
CA GLY A 22 -2.27 -1.58 -7.18
C GLY A 22 -3.03 -0.36 -6.66
N ALA A 23 -3.05 -0.22 -5.33
CA ALA A 23 -3.63 0.93 -4.63
C ALA A 23 -2.78 1.26 -3.40
N SER A 24 -2.66 2.54 -3.06
CA SER A 24 -1.91 2.98 -1.89
C SER A 24 -2.69 3.95 -1.01
N THR A 25 -2.43 3.89 0.29
CA THR A 25 -2.94 4.83 1.29
C THR A 25 -1.81 5.22 2.22
N GLN A 26 -1.81 6.46 2.68
CA GLN A 26 -0.78 6.96 3.60
C GLN A 26 -1.37 7.97 4.59
N TYR A 27 -0.74 8.08 5.76
CA TYR A 27 -1.03 9.10 6.74
C TYR A 27 0.26 9.62 7.39
N ARG A 28 0.21 10.86 7.86
CA ARG A 28 1.26 11.50 8.65
C ARG A 28 0.64 12.50 9.60
N SER A 29 1.15 12.56 10.84
CA SER A 29 0.80 13.55 11.84
C SER A 29 2.04 13.91 12.68
N GLN A 30 2.15 15.16 13.08
CA GLN A 30 3.24 15.68 13.90
C GLN A 30 2.75 16.85 14.74
N ASP A 31 3.23 16.96 15.98
CA ASP A 31 2.95 18.10 16.86
C ASP A 31 4.21 18.94 17.14
N ASN A 32 4.04 20.06 17.86
CA ASN A 32 5.12 20.95 18.26
C ASN A 32 5.99 20.41 19.41
N HIS A 33 5.63 19.27 19.99
CA HIS A 33 6.37 18.61 21.06
C HIS A 33 7.32 17.54 20.53
N GLY A 34 7.49 17.41 19.21
CA GLY A 34 8.38 16.43 18.61
C GLY A 34 7.79 15.02 18.55
N ASN A 35 6.49 14.85 18.84
CA ASN A 35 5.80 13.60 18.58
C ASN A 35 5.42 13.51 17.11
N TYR A 36 5.59 12.34 16.51
CA TYR A 36 5.13 12.08 15.16
C TYR A 36 4.52 10.67 15.02
N ALA A 37 3.67 10.53 14.01
CA ALA A 37 3.15 9.25 13.55
C ALA A 37 3.07 9.27 12.02
N PHE A 38 3.44 8.18 11.37
CA PHE A 38 3.17 8.00 9.95
C PHE A 38 2.94 6.53 9.61
N GLY A 39 2.37 6.31 8.44
CA GLY A 39 2.27 4.97 7.90
C GLY A 39 1.72 4.96 6.50
N TYR A 40 1.85 3.80 5.85
CA TYR A 40 1.30 3.54 4.54
C TYR A 40 0.88 2.08 4.40
N ASN A 41 -0.07 1.85 3.51
CA ASN A 41 -0.40 0.53 2.97
C ASN A 41 -0.37 0.62 1.46
N GLU A 42 0.29 -0.34 0.83
CA GLU A 42 0.41 -0.45 -0.61
C GLU A 42 0.00 -1.85 -1.03
N ALA A 43 -1.03 -1.96 -1.85
CA ALA A 43 -1.54 -3.21 -2.41
C ALA A 43 -1.11 -3.31 -3.87
N HIS A 44 -0.65 -4.48 -4.30
CA HIS A 44 -0.25 -4.81 -5.66
C HIS A 44 -0.85 -6.18 -6.04
N PRO A 45 -0.89 -6.54 -7.34
CA PRO A 45 -1.45 -7.84 -7.75
C PRO A 45 -0.80 -9.07 -7.11
N SER A 46 0.48 -8.98 -6.71
CA SER A 46 1.23 -10.08 -6.10
C SER A 46 1.26 -10.06 -4.58
N GLY A 47 0.69 -9.05 -3.92
CA GLY A 47 0.79 -8.91 -2.47
C GLY A 47 0.56 -7.49 -1.95
N ALA A 48 1.06 -7.20 -0.76
CA ALA A 48 0.99 -5.88 -0.17
C ALA A 48 2.25 -5.56 0.63
N THR A 49 2.59 -4.29 0.78
CA THR A 49 3.59 -3.80 1.74
C THR A 49 2.97 -2.74 2.64
N PHE A 50 3.44 -2.67 3.87
CA PHE A 50 2.95 -1.66 4.82
C PHE A 50 4.03 -1.26 5.81
N ARG A 51 3.88 -0.05 6.35
CA ARG A 51 4.66 0.45 7.50
C ARG A 51 3.77 1.32 8.36
N LYS A 52 3.98 1.25 9.66
CA LYS A 52 3.50 2.25 10.63
C LYS A 52 4.61 2.54 11.62
N GLU A 53 4.77 3.80 11.96
CA GLU A 53 5.77 4.25 12.91
C GLU A 53 5.24 5.40 13.73
N THR A 54 5.63 5.41 15.01
CA THR A 54 5.46 6.52 15.92
C THR A 54 6.80 6.82 16.57
N GLY A 55 7.13 8.09 16.76
CA GLY A 55 8.33 8.48 17.46
C GLY A 55 8.14 9.71 18.32
N SER A 56 8.94 9.78 19.37
CA SER A 56 8.96 10.85 20.35
C SER A 56 10.31 10.86 21.07
N HIS A 57 10.97 12.02 21.11
CA HIS A 57 12.14 12.27 21.98
C HIS A 57 13.22 11.16 21.99
N GLY A 58 13.62 10.67 20.82
CA GLY A 58 14.67 9.66 20.71
C GLY A 58 14.21 8.21 20.90
N VAL A 59 12.91 7.99 21.13
CA VAL A 59 12.26 6.68 21.09
C VAL A 59 11.43 6.58 19.81
N VAL A 60 11.63 5.51 19.05
CA VAL A 60 10.86 5.20 17.83
C VAL A 60 10.33 3.79 17.95
N ALA A 61 9.06 3.59 17.66
CA ALA A 61 8.45 2.27 17.62
C ALA A 61 7.57 2.11 16.39
N GLY A 62 7.51 0.91 15.85
CA GLY A 62 6.71 0.67 14.66
C GLY A 62 6.73 -0.77 14.20
N SER A 63 6.14 -0.96 13.03
CA SER A 63 6.17 -2.22 12.33
C SER A 63 6.19 -2.00 10.84
N TYR A 64 6.91 -2.84 10.13
CA TYR A 64 6.80 -2.95 8.68
C TYR A 64 6.58 -4.40 8.29
N GLY A 65 6.02 -4.61 7.11
CA GLY A 65 5.76 -5.96 6.64
C GLY A 65 5.32 -6.04 5.20
N LEU A 66 5.16 -7.28 4.77
CA LEU A 66 4.58 -7.63 3.49
C LEU A 66 3.60 -8.78 3.64
N ALA A 67 2.61 -8.81 2.76
CA ALA A 67 1.71 -9.93 2.56
C ALA A 67 1.91 -10.46 1.14
N ASP A 68 1.95 -11.78 0.98
CA ASP A 68 2.00 -12.44 -0.32
C ASP A 68 0.58 -12.81 -0.79
N ALA A 69 0.39 -12.95 -2.10
CA ALA A 69 -0.90 -13.36 -2.69
C ALA A 69 -1.41 -14.74 -2.21
N ASP A 70 -0.53 -15.58 -1.65
CA ASP A 70 -0.89 -16.88 -1.07
C ASP A 70 -1.38 -16.80 0.39
N GLY A 71 -1.51 -15.58 0.93
CA GLY A 71 -2.01 -15.32 2.28
C GLY A 71 -0.94 -15.32 3.37
N ARG A 72 0.33 -15.60 3.05
CA ARG A 72 1.42 -15.47 4.03
C ARG A 72 1.71 -14.01 4.34
N GLN A 73 2.02 -13.73 5.60
CA GLN A 73 2.41 -12.39 6.05
C GLN A 73 3.73 -12.43 6.81
N ARG A 74 4.60 -11.47 6.53
CA ARG A 74 5.86 -11.25 7.23
C ARG A 74 5.81 -9.88 7.89
N VAL A 75 5.93 -9.84 9.20
CA VAL A 75 5.87 -8.61 9.99
C VAL A 75 7.08 -8.52 10.89
N VAL A 76 7.73 -7.35 10.88
CA VAL A 76 8.79 -7.01 11.81
C VAL A 76 8.30 -5.88 12.69
N ASN A 77 8.32 -6.10 14.00
CA ASN A 77 8.07 -5.06 15.00
C ASN A 77 9.42 -4.56 15.51
N TYR A 78 9.53 -3.26 15.75
CA TYR A 78 10.77 -2.66 16.23
C TYR A 78 10.50 -1.57 17.26
N VAL A 79 11.47 -1.43 18.15
CA VAL A 79 11.66 -0.30 19.05
C VAL A 79 13.12 0.11 18.90
N ALA A 80 13.37 1.40 18.75
CA ALA A 80 14.69 1.99 18.76
C ALA A 80 14.70 3.06 19.85
N ASP A 81 15.58 2.91 20.83
CA ASP A 81 15.76 3.83 21.93
C ASP A 81 17.26 3.99 22.26
N ALA A 82 17.58 4.63 23.38
CA ALA A 82 18.96 4.88 23.78
C ALA A 82 19.75 3.60 24.15
N ALA A 83 19.10 2.46 24.36
CA ALA A 83 19.75 1.20 24.72
C ALA A 83 20.24 0.39 23.50
N GLY A 84 19.81 0.77 22.29
CA GLY A 84 20.13 0.05 21.05
C GLY A 84 19.09 -0.99 20.66
#